data_AF-A0A0M5LX33-F1
#
_entry.id   AF-A0A0M5LX33-F1
#
_cell.length_a   1.000
_cell.length_b   1.000
_cell.length_c   1.000
_cell.angle_alpha   90.00
_cell.angle_beta   90.00
_cell.angle_gamma   90.00
#
_symmetry.space_group_name_H-M   'P 1'
#
loop_
_entity.id
_entity.type
_entity.pdbx_description
1 polymer ?
#
loop_
_entity_poly.entity_id
_entity_poly.type
_entity_poly.pdbx_seq_one_letter_code
_entity_poly.pdbx_strand_id
1 'polypeptide(L)'
;MSGPGSFLQSKGEVFSHPYSSPPVWGGVIVGDAGANNIVFVSNSGYVKLIKSLPAEPIIIDAAVITLGSEVGMMIPECMVGLKYCAQAVPTDVEVNGSWIYYSALPGVPGESLGVGKVYRANLFTGNTQLIAEGLAAPTGIAVSYDNTIYIAQLMGDGVSVVNDGKVTYALAETGGKLMTMRLR
;
A
#
# COMPACT_ATOMS: atom_id res chain seq x y z
N MET A 1 4.37 0.84 29.36
CA MET A 1 3.18 0.51 30.16
C MET A 1 2.14 1.60 29.95
N SER A 2 1.00 1.27 29.35
CA SER A 2 -0.18 2.15 29.33
C SER A 2 -1.44 1.32 29.06
N GLY A 3 -2.13 0.98 30.15
CA GLY A 3 -3.60 0.89 30.31
C GLY A 3 -4.44 -0.06 29.42
N PRO A 4 -5.53 -0.64 29.96
CA PRO A 4 -6.49 -1.42 29.18
C PRO A 4 -7.37 -0.47 28.33
N GLY A 5 -7.50 -0.77 27.02
CA GLY A 5 -8.39 -0.06 26.09
C GLY A 5 -7.66 0.67 24.97
N SER A 6 -7.13 -0.06 23.99
CA SER A 6 -6.62 0.46 22.72
C SER A 6 -7.78 1.05 21.91
N PHE A 7 -8.06 2.33 22.11
CA PHE A 7 -8.99 3.06 21.25
C PHE A 7 -8.47 3.06 19.81
N LEU A 8 -9.39 3.14 18.84
CA LEU A 8 -9.19 3.30 17.39
C LEU A 8 -8.35 4.54 16.98
N GLN A 9 -7.55 5.09 17.88
CA GLN A 9 -6.78 6.31 17.71
C GLN A 9 -5.33 6.06 18.07
N SER A 10 -4.46 6.22 17.09
CA SER A 10 -3.01 6.32 17.26
C SER A 10 -2.58 7.78 17.18
N LYS A 11 -1.49 8.14 17.87
CA LYS A 11 -0.80 9.43 17.66
C LYS A 11 0.17 9.40 16.46
N GLY A 12 0.23 8.27 15.75
CA GLY A 12 1.22 8.00 14.73
C GLY A 12 2.56 7.58 15.32
N GLU A 13 3.42 7.04 14.47
CA GLU A 13 4.81 6.75 14.81
C GLU A 13 5.62 8.05 14.84
N VAL A 14 6.64 8.10 15.70
CA VAL A 14 7.57 9.24 15.78
C VAL A 14 8.88 8.99 15.03
N PHE A 15 9.04 7.79 14.46
CA PHE A 15 10.23 7.37 13.75
C PHE A 15 9.89 7.01 12.30
N SER A 16 10.90 7.11 11.43
CA SER A 16 10.81 6.69 10.04
C SER A 16 10.83 5.17 9.94
N HIS A 17 10.03 4.61 9.03
CA HIS A 17 9.94 3.18 8.79
C HIS A 17 9.94 2.92 7.26
N PRO A 18 11.09 3.05 6.58
CA PRO A 18 11.17 2.94 5.13
C PRO A 18 10.99 1.49 4.67
N TYR A 19 10.05 1.24 3.76
CA TYR A 19 9.76 -0.09 3.19
C TYR A 19 10.31 -0.27 1.77
N SER A 20 10.43 0.81 1.00
CA SER A 20 10.95 0.75 -0.38
C SER A 20 11.77 2.00 -0.71
N SER A 21 12.78 1.83 -1.57
CA SER A 21 13.74 2.89 -1.91
C SER A 21 14.27 2.85 -3.36
N PRO A 22 13.43 2.97 -4.40
CA PRO A 22 13.91 2.94 -5.78
C PRO A 22 14.91 4.08 -6.06
N PRO A 23 16.05 3.78 -6.70
CA PRO A 23 17.01 4.80 -7.08
C PRO A 23 16.48 5.66 -8.22
N VAL A 24 16.79 6.96 -8.18
CA VAL A 24 16.49 7.91 -9.24
C VAL A 24 17.70 8.80 -9.50
N TRP A 25 17.67 9.60 -10.55
CA TRP A 25 18.75 10.55 -10.78
C TRP A 25 18.84 11.57 -9.62
N GLY A 26 20.02 11.65 -9.00
CA GLY A 26 20.31 12.59 -7.91
C GLY A 26 19.88 12.15 -6.51
N GLY A 27 19.35 10.93 -6.33
CA GLY A 27 18.97 10.43 -5.01
C GLY A 27 18.15 9.14 -5.04
N VAL A 28 17.29 8.97 -4.04
CA VAL A 28 16.34 7.87 -3.92
C VAL A 28 14.95 8.40 -3.63
N ILE A 29 13.91 7.73 -4.11
CA ILE A 29 12.55 7.92 -3.61
C ILE A 29 12.34 6.89 -2.52
N VAL A 30 11.71 7.25 -1.39
CA VAL A 30 11.50 6.38 -0.23
C VAL A 30 10.01 6.33 0.09
N GLY A 31 9.44 5.13 0.13
CA GLY A 31 8.14 4.88 0.74
C GLY A 31 8.33 4.65 2.24
N ASP A 32 7.91 5.62 3.06
CA ASP A 32 8.01 5.60 4.52
C ASP A 32 6.66 5.26 5.15
N ALA A 33 6.58 4.05 5.71
CA ALA A 33 5.39 3.56 6.40
C ALA A 33 5.12 4.32 7.71
N GLY A 34 6.17 4.64 8.45
CA GLY A 34 6.06 5.34 9.74
C GLY A 34 5.56 6.77 9.59
N ALA A 35 5.85 7.39 8.43
CA ALA A 35 5.40 8.73 8.10
C ALA A 35 4.18 8.78 7.15
N ASN A 36 3.62 7.62 6.77
CA ASN A 36 2.52 7.48 5.80
C ASN A 36 2.74 8.28 4.50
N ASN A 37 3.96 8.30 3.98
CA ASN A 37 4.31 9.17 2.86
C ASN A 37 5.42 8.62 1.96
N ILE A 38 5.59 9.29 0.82
CA ILE A 38 6.63 9.05 -0.16
C ILE A 38 7.45 10.33 -0.27
N VAL A 39 8.76 10.21 -0.08
CA VAL A 39 9.70 11.34 -0.11
C VAL A 39 10.82 11.10 -1.12
N PHE A 40 11.39 12.17 -1.65
CA PHE A 40 12.68 12.13 -2.33
C PHE A 40 13.79 12.49 -1.33
N VAL A 41 14.85 11.71 -1.32
CA VAL A 41 16.08 11.99 -0.56
C VAL A 41 17.22 12.14 -1.55
N SER A 42 17.78 13.34 -1.64
CA SER A 42 18.91 13.63 -2.53
C SER A 42 20.23 13.03 -2.04
N ASN A 43 21.23 12.95 -2.92
CA ASN A 43 22.59 12.53 -2.57
C ASN A 43 23.26 13.37 -1.47
N SER A 44 22.80 14.59 -1.22
CA SER A 44 23.30 15.47 -0.14
C SER A 44 22.48 15.37 1.15
N GLY A 45 21.44 14.52 1.19
CA GLY A 45 20.56 14.35 2.35
C GLY A 45 19.39 15.33 2.42
N TYR A 46 19.20 16.22 1.44
CA TYR A 46 17.99 17.03 1.37
C TYR A 46 16.76 16.15 1.10
N VAL A 47 15.70 16.33 1.89
CA VAL A 47 14.45 15.56 1.83
C VAL A 47 13.31 16.44 1.30
N LYS A 48 12.52 15.91 0.36
CA LYS A 48 11.35 16.58 -0.21
C LYS A 48 10.14 15.64 -0.21
N LEU A 49 9.00 16.12 0.29
CA LEU A 49 7.73 15.38 0.17
C LEU A 49 7.32 15.25 -1.30
N ILE A 50 7.03 14.03 -1.74
CA ILE A 50 6.39 13.76 -3.04
C ILE A 50 4.90 13.55 -2.85
N LYS A 51 4.52 12.66 -1.92
CA LYS A 51 3.12 12.28 -1.73
C LYS A 51 2.88 11.89 -0.28
N SER A 52 1.78 12.36 0.31
CA SER A 52 1.23 11.78 1.54
C SER A 52 0.11 10.81 1.17
N LEU A 53 0.05 9.67 1.85
CA LEU A 53 -1.03 8.72 1.69
C LEU A 53 -2.18 9.13 2.62
N PRO A 54 -3.38 9.40 2.07
CA PRO A 54 -4.53 9.71 2.90
C PRO A 54 -4.97 8.48 3.70
N ALA A 55 -5.64 8.72 4.82
CA ALA A 55 -6.28 7.64 5.57
C ALA A 55 -7.38 6.97 4.73
N GLU A 56 -7.48 5.64 4.85
CA GLU A 56 -8.39 4.83 4.05
C GLU A 56 -9.70 4.58 4.82
N PRO A 57 -10.88 4.86 4.22
CA PRO A 57 -12.18 4.59 4.83
C PRO A 57 -12.45 3.10 4.99
N ILE A 58 -12.88 2.68 6.18
CA ILE A 58 -13.45 1.36 6.44
C ILE A 58 -14.78 1.54 7.17
N ILE A 59 -15.83 0.88 6.71
CA ILE A 59 -17.10 0.84 7.44
C ILE A 59 -17.02 -0.25 8.49
N ILE A 60 -17.32 0.08 9.74
CA ILE A 60 -17.32 -0.89 10.83
C ILE A 60 -18.55 -1.79 10.70
N ASP A 61 -18.34 -3.06 10.37
CA ASP A 61 -19.34 -4.12 10.41
C ASP A 61 -18.92 -5.24 11.38
N ALA A 62 -19.70 -6.32 11.43
CA ALA A 62 -19.38 -7.47 12.28
C ALA A 62 -18.06 -8.17 11.91
N ALA A 63 -17.66 -8.13 10.63
CA ALA A 63 -16.40 -8.72 10.18
C ALA A 63 -15.21 -7.89 10.67
N VAL A 64 -15.31 -6.56 10.57
CA VAL A 64 -14.32 -5.61 11.08
C VAL A 64 -14.14 -5.73 12.59
N ILE A 65 -15.22 -5.90 13.36
CA ILE A 65 -15.15 -6.15 14.81
C ILE A 65 -14.39 -7.44 15.11
N THR A 66 -14.70 -8.51 14.38
CA THR A 66 -14.07 -9.83 14.55
C THR A 66 -12.56 -9.72 14.27
N LEU A 67 -12.18 -9.20 13.10
CA LEU A 67 -10.77 -9.02 12.73
C LEU A 67 -10.05 -8.08 13.68
N GLY A 68 -10.69 -6.98 14.10
CA GLY A 68 -10.15 -6.07 15.11
C GLY A 68 -9.82 -6.80 16.41
N SER A 69 -10.71 -7.67 16.88
CA SER A 69 -10.47 -8.43 18.11
C SER A 69 -9.28 -9.38 18.02
N GLU A 70 -9.05 -10.00 16.85
CA GLU A 70 -7.93 -10.91 16.60
C GLU A 70 -6.57 -10.19 16.68
N VAL A 71 -6.52 -8.92 16.29
CA VAL A 71 -5.33 -8.07 16.33
C VAL A 71 -5.26 -7.16 17.57
N GLY A 72 -6.08 -7.42 18.60
CA GLY A 72 -6.06 -6.68 19.86
C GLY A 72 -6.64 -5.26 19.79
N MET A 73 -7.42 -4.97 18.75
CA MET A 73 -8.14 -3.72 18.54
C MET A 73 -9.55 -3.83 19.12
N MET A 74 -9.83 -3.06 20.18
CA MET A 74 -11.15 -3.06 20.82
C MET A 74 -12.10 -2.12 20.07
N ILE A 75 -13.10 -2.69 19.41
CA ILE A 75 -14.13 -1.94 18.67
C ILE A 75 -15.47 -2.07 19.41
N PRO A 76 -15.97 -0.99 20.07
CA PRO A 76 -17.28 -1.01 20.72
C PRO A 76 -18.43 -1.21 19.72
N GLU A 77 -19.47 -1.96 20.11
CA GLU A 77 -20.67 -2.18 19.27
C GLU A 77 -21.34 -0.90 18.80
N CYS A 78 -21.27 0.20 19.59
CA CYS A 78 -21.84 1.48 19.21
C CYS A 78 -21.17 2.13 17.99
N MET A 79 -20.06 1.59 17.51
CA MET A 79 -19.35 2.07 16.33
C MET A 79 -19.77 1.36 15.04
N VAL A 80 -20.63 0.34 15.10
CA VAL A 80 -21.16 -0.34 13.91
C VAL A 80 -21.86 0.67 12.99
N GLY A 81 -21.53 0.60 11.70
CA GLY A 81 -22.01 1.52 10.65
C GLY A 81 -21.23 2.83 10.56
N LEU A 82 -20.33 3.14 11.50
CA LEU A 82 -19.47 4.31 11.42
C LEU A 82 -18.28 4.06 10.48
N LYS A 83 -17.77 5.16 9.91
CA LYS A 83 -16.54 5.16 9.12
C LYS A 83 -15.33 5.32 10.05
N TYR A 84 -14.46 4.32 10.03
CA TYR A 84 -13.13 4.37 10.62
C TYR A 84 -12.11 4.70 9.52
N CYS A 85 -11.19 5.63 9.80
CA CYS A 85 -10.16 6.04 8.86
C CYS A 85 -8.83 5.38 9.25
N ALA A 86 -8.53 4.25 8.65
CA ALA A 86 -7.31 3.49 8.92
C ALA A 86 -6.08 4.18 8.29
N GLN A 87 -4.92 4.01 8.92
CA GLN A 87 -3.68 4.67 8.51
C GLN A 87 -3.03 3.90 7.37
N ALA A 88 -3.22 4.35 6.14
CA ALA A 88 -2.62 3.70 4.99
C ALA A 88 -1.11 3.95 4.91
N VAL A 89 -0.34 2.91 4.61
CA VAL A 89 1.12 2.96 4.50
C VAL A 89 1.57 2.56 3.10
N PRO A 90 2.63 3.19 2.55
CA PRO A 90 3.27 2.68 1.34
C PRO A 90 4.00 1.38 1.66
N THR A 91 3.80 0.36 0.84
CA THR A 91 4.55 -0.91 0.95
C THR A 91 5.61 -1.07 -0.11
N ASP A 92 5.40 -0.49 -1.29
CA ASP A 92 6.39 -0.42 -2.34
C ASP A 92 6.22 0.85 -3.19
N VAL A 93 7.30 1.29 -3.82
CA VAL A 93 7.34 2.43 -4.73
C VAL A 93 8.22 2.09 -5.92
N GLU A 94 7.72 2.36 -7.12
CA GLU A 94 8.44 2.19 -8.38
C GLU A 94 8.36 3.45 -9.24
N VAL A 95 9.34 3.65 -10.12
CA VAL A 95 9.42 4.83 -11.00
C VAL A 95 9.49 4.40 -12.45
N ASN A 96 8.58 4.93 -13.27
CA ASN A 96 8.65 4.76 -14.73
C ASN A 96 8.28 6.07 -15.43
N GLY A 97 9.27 6.66 -16.11
CA GLY A 97 9.14 7.94 -16.78
C GLY A 97 8.78 9.07 -15.80
N SER A 98 7.64 9.72 -16.04
CA SER A 98 7.15 10.84 -15.21
C SER A 98 6.22 10.41 -14.06
N TRP A 99 6.11 9.10 -13.81
CA TRP A 99 5.15 8.53 -12.87
C TRP A 99 5.86 7.77 -11.76
N ILE A 100 5.40 7.98 -10.52
CA ILE A 100 5.63 7.04 -9.43
C ILE A 100 4.44 6.09 -9.34
N TYR A 101 4.70 4.83 -9.09
CA TYR A 101 3.72 3.78 -8.81
C TYR A 101 3.92 3.37 -7.36
N TYR A 102 2.85 3.16 -6.61
CA TYR A 102 2.99 2.77 -5.22
C TYR A 102 1.82 1.92 -4.76
N SER A 103 2.12 0.95 -3.91
CA SER A 103 1.12 0.14 -3.23
C SER A 103 0.78 0.78 -1.90
N ALA A 104 -0.50 0.78 -1.57
CA ALA A 104 -1.05 1.27 -0.32
C ALA A 104 -1.70 0.11 0.43
N LEU A 105 -1.10 -0.24 1.57
CA LEU A 105 -1.74 -1.10 2.55
C LEU A 105 -2.65 -0.23 3.42
N PRO A 106 -3.95 -0.55 3.56
CA PRO A 106 -4.96 0.37 4.10
C PRO A 106 -4.89 0.55 5.63
N GLY A 107 -3.97 -0.14 6.33
CA GLY A 107 -3.81 -0.11 7.78
C GLY A 107 -4.76 -1.07 8.52
N VAL A 108 -4.57 -1.26 9.82
CA VAL A 108 -5.35 -2.20 10.64
C VAL A 108 -6.78 -1.70 10.89
N PRO A 109 -7.84 -2.53 10.72
CA PRO A 109 -7.83 -3.94 10.31
C PRO A 109 -8.00 -4.13 8.80
N GLY A 110 -8.00 -3.05 8.02
CA GLY A 110 -8.16 -3.07 6.56
C GLY A 110 -7.14 -3.93 5.82
N GLU A 111 -5.94 -4.10 6.36
CA GLU A 111 -4.93 -4.99 5.79
C GLU A 111 -5.42 -6.44 5.65
N SER A 112 -6.32 -6.88 6.52
CA SER A 112 -6.95 -8.20 6.49
C SER A 112 -8.23 -8.27 5.65
N LEU A 113 -8.72 -7.14 5.13
CA LEU A 113 -9.97 -7.06 4.36
C LEU A 113 -9.77 -7.21 2.84
N GLY A 114 -8.52 -7.32 2.38
CA GLY A 114 -8.21 -7.34 0.95
C GLY A 114 -8.62 -6.07 0.23
N VAL A 115 -8.59 -4.91 0.90
CA VAL A 115 -8.93 -3.60 0.32
C VAL A 115 -7.70 -2.77 -0.03
N GLY A 116 -6.55 -3.42 -0.19
CA GLY A 116 -5.32 -2.79 -0.63
C GLY A 116 -5.42 -2.25 -2.05
N LYS A 117 -4.59 -1.27 -2.36
CA LYS A 117 -4.65 -0.52 -3.62
C LYS A 117 -3.26 -0.31 -4.21
N VAL A 118 -3.23 -0.11 -5.51
CA VAL A 118 -2.08 0.43 -6.23
C VAL A 118 -2.51 1.71 -6.93
N TYR A 119 -1.67 2.72 -6.82
CA TYR A 119 -1.86 4.02 -7.45
C TYR A 119 -0.66 4.34 -8.32
N ARG A 120 -0.84 5.33 -9.20
CA ARG A 120 0.27 6.11 -9.75
C ARG A 120 0.06 7.60 -9.51
N ALA A 121 1.14 8.33 -9.31
CA ALA A 121 1.12 9.79 -9.24
C ALA A 121 2.14 10.41 -10.18
N ASN A 122 1.75 11.48 -10.88
CA ASN A 122 2.64 12.19 -11.77
C ASN A 122 3.61 13.06 -10.96
N LEU A 123 4.90 12.92 -11.21
CA LEU A 123 5.95 13.62 -10.46
C LEU A 123 5.94 15.15 -10.69
N PHE A 124 5.39 15.63 -11.79
CA PHE A 124 5.34 17.05 -12.12
C PHE A 124 4.02 17.71 -11.70
N THR A 125 2.90 17.04 -11.93
CA THR A 125 1.57 17.62 -11.66
C THR A 125 0.97 17.20 -10.32
N GLY A 126 1.46 16.12 -9.70
CA GLY A 126 0.87 15.51 -8.50
C GLY A 126 -0.42 14.74 -8.76
N ASN A 127 -0.93 14.71 -10.01
CA ASN A 127 -2.15 13.99 -10.38
C ASN A 127 -2.02 12.52 -10.02
N THR A 128 -2.98 12.01 -9.25
CA THR A 128 -2.98 10.64 -8.75
C THR A 128 -4.10 9.86 -9.40
N GLN A 129 -3.82 8.62 -9.79
CA GLN A 129 -4.75 7.72 -10.45
C GLN A 129 -4.73 6.37 -9.74
N LEU A 130 -5.92 5.82 -9.48
CA LEU A 130 -6.07 4.44 -9.04
C LEU A 130 -5.75 3.51 -10.21
N ILE A 131 -4.94 2.49 -9.94
CA ILE A 131 -4.56 1.46 -10.93
C ILE A 131 -5.28 0.15 -10.63
N ALA A 132 -5.29 -0.25 -9.36
CA ALA A 132 -5.96 -1.46 -8.88
C ALA A 132 -6.44 -1.26 -7.45
N GLU A 133 -7.51 -1.94 -7.09
CA GLU A 133 -8.07 -2.01 -5.73
C GLU A 133 -8.57 -3.43 -5.46
N GLY A 134 -8.92 -3.71 -4.20
CA GLY A 134 -9.34 -5.07 -3.82
C GLY A 134 -8.16 -6.04 -3.69
N LEU A 135 -6.97 -5.52 -3.36
CA LEU A 135 -5.76 -6.31 -3.25
C LEU A 135 -5.55 -6.84 -1.82
N ALA A 136 -5.23 -8.12 -1.71
CA ALA A 136 -4.93 -8.81 -0.47
C ALA A 136 -3.48 -8.57 -0.02
N ALA A 137 -3.31 -7.51 0.78
CA ALA A 137 -2.02 -7.07 1.32
C ALA A 137 -0.94 -6.91 0.22
N PRO A 138 -1.06 -5.91 -0.68
CA PRO A 138 -0.07 -5.69 -1.72
C PRO A 138 1.27 -5.28 -1.10
N THR A 139 2.35 -5.99 -1.43
CA THR A 139 3.69 -5.80 -0.84
C THR A 139 4.77 -5.41 -1.83
N GLY A 140 4.56 -5.60 -3.13
CA GLY A 140 5.55 -5.28 -4.15
C GLY A 140 4.91 -4.97 -5.50
N ILE A 141 5.55 -4.10 -6.27
CA ILE A 141 5.17 -3.69 -7.61
C ILE A 141 6.37 -3.85 -8.54
N ALA A 142 6.15 -4.24 -9.78
CA ALA A 142 7.12 -4.07 -10.85
C ALA A 142 6.43 -3.47 -12.08
N VAL A 143 7.07 -2.49 -12.72
CA VAL A 143 6.54 -1.84 -13.92
C VAL A 143 7.45 -2.13 -15.10
N SER A 144 6.92 -2.85 -16.10
CA SER A 144 7.61 -3.17 -17.34
C SER A 144 7.67 -1.96 -18.29
N TYR A 145 8.58 -2.02 -19.27
CA TYR A 145 8.76 -1.01 -20.31
C TYR A 145 7.52 -0.77 -21.17
N ASP A 146 6.68 -1.79 -21.33
CA ASP A 146 5.39 -1.71 -22.02
C ASP A 146 4.25 -1.20 -21.14
N ASN A 147 4.56 -0.76 -19.91
CA ASN A 147 3.64 -0.34 -18.86
C ASN A 147 2.76 -1.47 -18.29
N THR A 148 3.13 -2.74 -18.51
CA THR A 148 2.53 -3.84 -17.74
C THR A 148 2.99 -3.72 -16.27
N ILE A 149 2.03 -3.81 -15.34
CA ILE A 149 2.29 -3.71 -13.90
C ILE A 149 2.07 -5.08 -13.26
N TYR A 150 3.02 -5.53 -12.46
CA TYR A 150 2.93 -6.76 -11.65
C TYR A 150 2.81 -6.37 -10.19
N ILE A 151 1.91 -7.01 -9.45
CA ILE A 151 1.60 -6.68 -8.05
C ILE A 151 1.65 -7.96 -7.22
N ALA A 152 2.60 -8.05 -6.29
CA ALA A 152 2.69 -9.15 -5.34
C ALA A 152 1.69 -8.92 -4.18
N GLN A 153 0.92 -9.96 -3.86
CA GLN A 153 -0.09 -9.95 -2.79
C GLN A 153 0.30 -10.97 -1.72
N LEU A 154 0.60 -10.50 -0.51
CA LEU A 154 1.06 -11.36 0.59
C LEU A 154 -0.04 -12.29 1.12
N MET A 155 -1.29 -11.84 1.07
CA MET A 155 -2.46 -12.60 1.56
C MET A 155 -3.40 -13.01 0.41
N GLY A 156 -2.97 -12.84 -0.84
CA GLY A 156 -3.75 -13.17 -2.03
C GLY A 156 -3.21 -14.40 -2.75
N ASP A 157 -3.74 -14.66 -3.94
CA ASP A 157 -3.38 -15.86 -4.72
C ASP A 157 -1.99 -15.79 -5.38
N GLY A 158 -1.24 -14.69 -5.21
CA GLY A 158 0.11 -14.54 -5.75
C GLY A 158 0.33 -13.18 -6.42
N VAL A 159 0.55 -13.19 -7.74
CA VAL A 159 0.88 -11.97 -8.51
C VAL A 159 -0.27 -11.57 -9.43
N SER A 160 -0.81 -10.37 -9.23
CA SER A 160 -1.73 -9.73 -10.17
C SER A 160 -0.96 -9.00 -11.25
N VAL A 161 -1.53 -8.97 -12.46
CA VAL A 161 -1.02 -8.24 -13.61
C VAL A 161 -2.06 -7.22 -14.03
N VAL A 162 -1.64 -5.97 -14.19
CA VAL A 162 -2.46 -4.92 -14.76
C VAL A 162 -1.88 -4.53 -16.11
N ASN A 163 -2.66 -4.69 -17.16
CA ASN A 163 -2.30 -4.27 -18.51
C ASN A 163 -3.50 -3.58 -19.17
N ASP A 164 -3.30 -2.36 -19.68
CA ASP A 164 -4.37 -1.52 -20.26
C ASP A 164 -5.62 -1.41 -19.37
N GLY A 165 -5.42 -1.31 -18.05
CA GLY A 165 -6.50 -1.21 -17.05
C GLY A 165 -7.25 -2.52 -16.79
N LYS A 166 -6.85 -3.64 -17.41
CA LYS A 166 -7.38 -4.97 -17.12
C LYS A 166 -6.51 -5.66 -16.09
N VAL A 167 -7.13 -6.18 -15.03
CA VAL A 167 -6.47 -6.96 -13.99
C VAL A 167 -6.63 -8.45 -14.28
N THR A 168 -5.53 -9.19 -14.30
CA THR A 168 -5.48 -10.66 -14.40
C THR A 168 -4.57 -11.24 -13.32
N TYR A 169 -4.64 -12.54 -13.06
CA TYR A 169 -3.71 -13.23 -12.16
C TYR A 169 -2.64 -13.95 -12.99
N ALA A 170 -1.37 -13.63 -12.78
CA ALA A 170 -0.25 -14.29 -13.48
C ALA A 170 0.19 -15.59 -12.82
N LEU A 171 0.07 -15.67 -11.49
CA LEU A 171 0.50 -16.81 -10.70
C LEU A 171 -0.55 -17.01 -9.60
N ALA A 172 -1.17 -18.20 -9.59
CA ALA A 172 -1.99 -18.69 -8.49
C ALA A 172 -1.14 -19.69 -7.69
N GLU A 173 -1.10 -19.61 -6.36
CA GLU A 173 -0.39 -20.57 -5.51
C GLU A 173 -0.93 -22.02 -5.60
N THR A 174 -2.01 -22.26 -6.35
CA THR A 174 -2.54 -23.59 -6.64
C THR A 174 -2.25 -24.04 -8.06
N GLY A 175 -1.16 -24.81 -8.24
CA GLY A 175 -0.99 -25.79 -9.33
C GLY A 175 -0.90 -25.27 -10.77
N GLY A 176 -0.86 -23.96 -10.99
CA GLY A 176 -0.75 -23.35 -12.33
C GLY A 176 0.71 -23.24 -12.79
N LYS A 177 0.97 -23.67 -14.04
CA LYS A 177 2.27 -23.58 -14.73
C LYS A 177 3.01 -22.27 -14.40
N LEU A 178 4.27 -22.40 -13.98
CA LEU A 178 5.23 -21.28 -13.90
C LEU A 178 5.19 -20.49 -15.21
N MET A 179 4.63 -19.27 -15.22
CA MET A 179 4.92 -18.33 -16.28
C MET A 179 6.38 -17.92 -16.12
N THR A 180 7.22 -18.29 -17.09
CA THR A 180 8.63 -17.90 -17.10
C THR A 180 8.70 -16.38 -17.33
N MET A 181 8.92 -15.61 -16.26
CA MET A 181 9.21 -14.20 -16.34
C MET A 181 10.62 -14.04 -16.92
N ARG A 182 10.73 -13.72 -18.22
CA ARG A 182 11.99 -13.33 -18.83
C ARG A 182 12.20 -11.84 -18.60
N LEU A 183 13.02 -11.50 -17.61
CA LEU A 183 13.62 -10.17 -17.51
C LEU A 183 14.51 -9.94 -18.74
N ARG A 184 14.35 -8.80 -19.43
CA ARG A 184 15.26 -8.34 -20.48
C ARG A 184 16.08 -7.17 -19.96
#